data_AF-A0A7J9FXV3-F1
#
_entry.id   AF-A0A7J9FXV3-F1
#
_cell.length_a   1.000
_cell.length_b   1.000
_cell.length_c   1.000
_cell.angle_alpha   90.00
_cell.angle_beta   90.00
_cell.angle_gamma   90.00
#
_symmetry.space_group_name_H-M   'P 1'
#
loop_
_entity.id
_entity.type
_entity.pdbx_description
1 polymer ?
#
loop_
_entity_poly.entity_id
_entity_poly.type
_entity_poly.pdbx_seq_one_letter_code
_entity_poly.pdbx_strand_id
1 'polypeptide(L)'
;MMTDIRNLQAFALCIQKTDIKFDLFSVTKEMEKQIGYEFDFLREVNAMERIRRFLYENNKKTPVLVPRVLQGLATRQVHFVVILHIACTGNEEWLLRQRDDGSQLLLNATFTYLNRRVLVMDYIDGVPILTLGDEMAKRGINPGGKMATSAKQNILKSLTLAYGQMILKTGFFHADPHPGNILICKGSEVALLDYGQVKDLPDQLRLGFADLVLAMADSNPVKATESYRELGIDTVSNCKNEQQEMLRLAQTMFDTKLPPGVVMLQPFSEDASIKKIGVQSFPEELFSVLRTVHLLRGLSVGLGINYSCAEQWRPIAEEALYNAGRLKGANRTKVSNPGRFFRRY
;
A
#
# COMPACT_ATOMS: atom_id res chain seq x y z
N MET A 1 -1.35 -4.65 -27.70
CA MET A 1 -0.89 -4.33 -26.33
C MET A 1 0.47 -3.61 -26.33
N MET A 2 1.60 -4.25 -26.65
CA MET A 2 2.91 -3.57 -26.60
C MET A 2 3.04 -2.39 -27.57
N THR A 3 2.47 -2.49 -28.76
CA THR A 3 2.40 -1.38 -29.73
C THR A 3 1.58 -0.22 -29.19
N ASP A 4 0.49 -0.51 -28.47
CA ASP A 4 -0.40 0.52 -27.89
C ASP A 4 0.29 1.26 -26.74
N ILE A 5 1.08 0.55 -25.93
CA ILE A 5 1.90 1.16 -24.87
C ILE A 5 2.95 2.10 -25.45
N ARG A 6 3.60 1.72 -26.55
CA ARG A 6 4.57 2.60 -27.24
C ARG A 6 3.89 3.85 -27.82
N ASN A 7 2.67 3.71 -28.34
CA ASN A 7 1.87 4.86 -28.79
C ASN A 7 1.49 5.76 -27.61
N LEU A 8 1.12 5.18 -26.46
CA LEU A 8 0.85 5.91 -25.22
C LEU A 8 2.10 6.67 -24.72
N GLN A 9 3.28 6.04 -24.76
CA GLN A 9 4.57 6.67 -24.43
C GLN A 9 4.87 7.88 -25.32
N ALA A 10 4.67 7.73 -26.64
CA ALA A 10 4.86 8.84 -27.59
C ALA A 10 3.88 9.99 -27.32
N PHE A 11 2.63 9.67 -27.00
CA PHE A 11 1.61 10.65 -26.64
C PHE A 11 1.93 11.35 -25.31
N ALA A 12 2.39 10.61 -24.30
CA ALA A 12 2.82 11.14 -23.00
C ALA A 12 3.97 12.15 -23.17
N LEU A 13 4.95 11.86 -24.01
CA LEU A 13 6.04 12.79 -24.34
C LEU A 13 5.55 14.09 -25.00
N CYS A 14 4.50 14.01 -25.82
CA CYS A 14 3.91 15.17 -26.46
C CYS A 14 3.21 16.06 -25.41
N ILE A 15 2.30 15.48 -24.62
CA ILE A 15 1.53 16.19 -23.58
C ILE A 15 2.44 16.80 -22.52
N GLN A 16 3.48 16.08 -22.11
CA GLN A 16 4.41 16.56 -21.10
C GLN A 16 5.12 17.86 -21.52
N LYS A 17 5.31 18.07 -22.82
CA LYS A 17 5.93 19.29 -23.35
C LYS A 17 4.94 20.44 -23.51
N THR A 18 3.66 20.16 -23.72
CA THR A 18 2.68 21.16 -24.15
C THR A 18 1.70 21.57 -23.06
N ASP A 19 1.32 20.67 -22.15
CA ASP A 19 0.14 20.87 -21.30
C ASP A 19 0.38 20.49 -19.82
N ILE A 20 1.11 19.39 -19.56
CA ILE A 20 1.33 18.88 -18.21
C ILE A 20 2.82 18.92 -17.86
N LYS A 21 3.21 19.73 -16.88
CA LYS A 21 4.60 19.80 -16.37
C LYS A 21 4.94 18.65 -15.40
N PHE A 22 4.71 17.42 -15.84
CA PHE A 22 4.95 16.21 -15.06
C PHE A 22 5.52 15.11 -15.95
N ASP A 23 6.39 14.28 -15.38
CA ASP A 23 7.06 13.18 -16.07
C ASP A 23 6.10 12.00 -16.36
N LEU A 24 5.24 12.19 -17.37
CA LEU A 24 4.29 11.18 -17.82
C LEU A 24 4.98 10.02 -18.54
N PHE A 25 6.13 10.26 -19.16
CA PHE A 25 6.86 9.19 -19.84
C PHE A 25 7.29 8.09 -18.87
N SER A 26 7.90 8.46 -17.74
CA SER A 26 8.32 7.49 -16.73
C SER A 26 7.13 6.72 -16.12
N VAL A 27 5.94 7.35 -16.00
CA VAL A 27 4.69 6.64 -15.63
C VAL A 27 4.37 5.53 -16.63
N THR A 28 4.40 5.84 -17.92
CA THR A 28 4.05 4.86 -18.97
C THR A 28 5.05 3.72 -19.09
N LYS A 29 6.33 3.96 -18.80
CA LYS A 29 7.36 2.93 -18.74
C LYS A 29 7.18 1.99 -17.55
N GLU A 30 6.77 2.53 -16.41
CA GLU A 30 6.41 1.73 -15.24
C GLU A 30 5.16 0.86 -15.51
N MET A 31 4.15 1.39 -16.21
CA MET A 31 2.99 0.59 -16.65
C MET A 31 3.40 -0.58 -17.59
N GLU A 32 4.31 -0.34 -18.54
CA GLU A 32 4.83 -1.37 -19.44
C GLU A 32 5.47 -2.53 -18.66
N LYS A 33 6.27 -2.22 -17.63
CA LYS A 33 6.89 -3.22 -16.75
C LYS A 33 5.85 -4.03 -15.97
N GLN A 34 4.81 -3.37 -15.45
CA GLN A 34 3.79 -4.02 -14.62
C GLN A 34 2.99 -5.07 -15.39
N ILE A 35 2.60 -4.76 -16.63
CA ILE A 35 1.81 -5.67 -17.47
C ILE A 35 2.53 -7.01 -17.70
N GLY A 36 3.86 -7.01 -17.82
CA GLY A 36 4.64 -8.24 -17.95
C GLY A 36 4.60 -9.12 -16.70
N TYR A 37 4.36 -8.54 -15.53
CA TYR A 37 4.33 -9.25 -14.26
C TYR A 37 2.94 -9.72 -13.82
N GLU A 38 1.86 -9.09 -14.31
CA GLU A 38 0.47 -9.45 -13.95
C GLU A 38 0.10 -10.89 -14.33
N PHE A 39 0.89 -11.54 -15.18
CA PHE A 39 0.66 -12.92 -15.62
C PHE A 39 1.67 -13.93 -15.05
N ASP A 40 2.56 -13.54 -14.12
CA ASP A 40 3.46 -14.47 -13.42
C ASP A 40 2.96 -14.79 -12.00
N PHE A 41 2.09 -15.78 -11.91
CA PHE A 41 1.48 -16.16 -10.64
C PHE A 41 2.46 -16.85 -9.68
N LEU A 42 3.58 -17.41 -10.15
CA LEU A 42 4.62 -17.88 -9.23
C LEU A 42 5.30 -16.71 -8.52
N ARG A 43 5.49 -15.59 -9.23
CA ARG A 43 5.97 -14.34 -8.61
C ARG A 43 4.97 -13.84 -7.56
N GLU A 44 3.68 -13.85 -7.88
CA GLU A 44 2.61 -13.48 -6.93
C GLU A 44 2.62 -14.38 -5.68
N VAL A 45 2.69 -15.70 -5.84
CA VAL A 45 2.73 -16.66 -4.72
C VAL A 45 3.90 -16.38 -3.78
N ASN A 46 5.09 -16.19 -4.36
CA ASN A 46 6.31 -15.90 -3.59
C ASN A 46 6.22 -14.55 -2.89
N ALA A 47 5.63 -13.55 -3.55
CA ALA A 47 5.42 -12.23 -3.00
C ALA A 47 4.43 -12.24 -1.83
N MET A 48 3.30 -12.93 -1.99
CA MET A 48 2.27 -13.10 -0.96
C MET A 48 2.87 -13.77 0.29
N GLU A 49 3.63 -14.86 0.11
CA GLU A 49 4.26 -15.56 1.24
C GLU A 49 5.34 -14.71 1.94
N ARG A 50 6.14 -13.95 1.17
CA ARG A 50 7.15 -13.02 1.72
C ARG A 50 6.47 -11.93 2.56
N ILE A 51 5.40 -11.30 2.07
CA ILE A 51 4.67 -10.26 2.81
C ILE A 51 3.95 -10.85 4.02
N ARG A 52 3.31 -12.02 3.88
CA ARG A 52 2.65 -12.70 4.99
C ARG A 52 3.61 -12.98 6.14
N ARG A 53 4.77 -13.58 5.86
CA ARG A 53 5.80 -13.84 6.88
C ARG A 53 6.29 -12.55 7.52
N PHE A 54 6.63 -11.56 6.70
CA PHE A 54 7.10 -10.27 7.18
C PHE A 54 6.13 -9.63 8.17
N LEU A 55 4.84 -9.54 7.81
CA LEU A 55 3.82 -8.93 8.66
C LEU A 55 3.55 -9.75 9.93
N TYR A 56 3.67 -11.08 9.86
CA TYR A 56 3.53 -11.97 11.02
C TYR A 56 4.69 -11.81 12.01
N GLU A 57 5.94 -11.87 11.53
CA GLU A 57 7.13 -11.84 12.38
C GLU A 57 7.36 -10.47 13.04
N ASN A 58 6.94 -9.38 12.38
CA ASN A 58 7.15 -8.02 12.86
C ASN A 58 6.05 -7.51 13.80
N ASN A 59 4.99 -8.29 14.05
CA ASN A 59 3.84 -7.84 14.83
C ASN A 59 3.35 -8.92 15.80
N LYS A 60 2.98 -8.51 17.03
CA LYS A 60 2.27 -9.40 17.97
C LYS A 60 0.90 -9.82 17.44
N LYS A 61 0.25 -8.94 16.69
CA LYS A 61 -1.00 -9.16 15.96
C LYS A 61 -0.86 -8.50 14.60
N THR A 62 -1.08 -9.25 13.52
CA THR A 62 -0.88 -8.72 12.17
C THR A 62 -1.83 -7.56 11.90
N PRO A 63 -1.36 -6.46 11.29
CA PRO A 63 -2.21 -5.32 10.96
C PRO A 63 -3.22 -5.68 9.86
N VAL A 64 -2.85 -6.58 8.95
CA VAL A 64 -3.70 -7.16 7.92
C VAL A 64 -3.50 -8.67 7.84
N LEU A 65 -4.54 -9.38 7.41
CA LEU A 65 -4.51 -10.80 7.08
C LEU A 65 -4.07 -10.98 5.62
N VAL A 66 -3.16 -11.92 5.43
CA VAL A 66 -2.67 -12.31 4.10
C VAL A 66 -2.90 -13.81 3.96
N PRO A 67 -3.66 -14.27 2.94
CA PRO A 67 -3.90 -15.68 2.72
C PRO A 67 -2.59 -16.47 2.66
N ARG A 68 -2.59 -17.70 3.19
CA ARG A 68 -1.51 -18.64 2.90
C ARG A 68 -1.74 -19.24 1.52
N VAL A 69 -0.66 -19.45 0.79
CA VAL A 69 -0.70 -20.03 -0.55
C VAL A 69 -0.17 -21.46 -0.52
N LEU A 70 -0.86 -22.37 -1.20
CA LEU A 70 -0.37 -23.74 -1.40
C LEU A 70 0.58 -23.76 -2.61
N GLN A 71 1.86 -23.50 -2.35
CA GLN A 71 2.89 -23.35 -3.39
C GLN A 71 2.94 -24.53 -4.37
N GLY A 72 2.75 -25.77 -3.88
CA GLY A 72 2.77 -26.98 -4.71
C GLY A 72 1.61 -27.10 -5.71
N LEU A 73 0.57 -26.28 -5.57
CA LEU A 73 -0.60 -26.24 -6.44
C LEU A 73 -0.68 -24.95 -7.27
N ALA A 74 0.29 -24.05 -7.12
CA ALA A 74 0.39 -22.81 -7.90
C ALA A 74 1.18 -23.02 -9.19
N THR A 75 0.78 -22.33 -10.26
CA THR A 75 1.36 -22.50 -11.60
C THR A 75 1.56 -21.16 -12.30
N ARG A 76 2.47 -21.07 -13.29
CA ARG A 76 2.84 -19.79 -13.93
C ARG A 76 1.75 -19.11 -14.75
N GLN A 77 0.76 -19.84 -15.25
CA GLN A 77 -0.37 -19.27 -15.97
C GLN A 77 -1.60 -19.65 -15.18
N VAL A 78 -2.42 -18.74 -14.70
CA VAL A 78 -3.64 -19.09 -13.94
C VAL A 78 -4.86 -18.66 -14.73
N HIS A 79 -5.79 -19.60 -14.91
CA HIS A 79 -7.12 -19.30 -15.45
C HIS A 79 -8.16 -19.18 -14.33
N PHE A 80 -7.92 -19.81 -13.18
CA PHE A 80 -8.85 -19.86 -12.06
C PHE A 80 -8.11 -19.74 -10.73
N VAL A 81 -8.59 -18.86 -9.85
CA VAL A 81 -8.19 -18.80 -8.45
C VAL A 81 -9.09 -19.75 -7.66
N VAL A 82 -8.50 -20.72 -6.98
CA VAL A 82 -9.24 -21.68 -6.13
C VAL A 82 -9.01 -21.31 -4.68
N ILE A 83 -10.10 -20.98 -3.99
CA ILE A 83 -10.07 -20.57 -2.59
C ILE A 83 -10.56 -21.75 -1.74
N LEU A 84 -9.70 -22.28 -0.87
CA LEU A 84 -10.01 -23.45 -0.05
C LEU A 84 -10.55 -23.05 1.32
N HIS A 85 -11.75 -23.53 1.66
CA HIS A 85 -12.27 -23.43 3.02
C HIS A 85 -11.63 -24.51 3.90
N ILE A 86 -10.41 -24.24 4.38
CA ILE A 86 -9.78 -25.09 5.40
C ILE A 86 -10.33 -24.61 6.74
N ALA A 87 -11.16 -25.42 7.39
CA ALA A 87 -11.61 -25.16 8.75
C ALA A 87 -10.38 -25.17 9.68
N CYS A 88 -9.78 -24.00 9.92
CA CYS A 88 -8.71 -23.81 10.88
C CYS A 88 -9.25 -23.98 12.30
N THR A 89 -9.32 -25.22 12.78
CA THR A 89 -9.55 -25.54 14.19
C THR A 89 -8.29 -25.23 15.00
N GLY A 90 -7.99 -23.94 15.22
CA GLY A 90 -7.24 -23.40 16.36
C GLY A 90 -5.87 -23.98 16.77
N ASN A 91 -5.29 -24.94 16.06
CA ASN A 91 -4.07 -25.64 16.44
C ASN A 91 -3.04 -25.48 15.32
N GLU A 92 -2.11 -24.54 15.51
CA GLU A 92 -0.95 -24.36 14.63
C GLU A 92 -0.08 -25.63 14.54
N GLU A 93 -0.18 -26.53 15.52
CA GLU A 93 0.46 -27.86 15.53
C GLU A 93 -0.03 -28.81 14.43
N TRP A 94 -1.27 -28.70 13.95
CA TRP A 94 -1.79 -29.60 12.90
C TRP A 94 -1.14 -29.33 11.53
N LEU A 95 -0.74 -28.09 11.29
CA LEU A 95 -0.11 -27.65 10.03
C LEU A 95 1.39 -27.98 9.95
N LEU A 96 2.10 -28.04 11.09
CA LEU A 96 3.50 -28.48 11.14
C LEU A 96 3.65 -30.01 11.02
N ARG A 97 2.59 -30.77 11.33
CA ARG A 97 2.56 -32.24 11.16
C ARG A 97 2.29 -32.71 9.73
N GLN A 98 1.90 -31.83 8.80
CA GLN A 98 1.68 -32.19 7.39
C GLN A 98 2.96 -32.43 6.56
N ARG A 99 4.09 -32.74 7.21
CA ARG A 99 5.23 -33.34 6.49
C ARG A 99 5.04 -34.83 6.21
N ASP A 100 4.06 -35.53 6.80
CA ASP A 100 4.08 -37.00 6.79
C ASP A 100 2.74 -37.78 6.93
N ASP A 101 1.60 -37.32 6.41
CA ASP A 101 0.45 -38.25 6.21
C ASP A 101 -0.52 -37.92 5.06
N GLY A 102 -1.28 -38.93 4.64
CA GLY A 102 -2.06 -39.05 3.40
C GLY A 102 -3.12 -37.98 3.09
N SER A 103 -3.28 -36.97 3.94
CA SER A 103 -4.10 -35.77 3.70
C SER A 103 -3.59 -34.95 2.50
N GLN A 104 -2.27 -34.88 2.33
CA GLN A 104 -1.62 -34.19 1.21
C GLN A 104 -1.79 -34.94 -0.11
N LEU A 105 -1.90 -36.27 -0.06
CA LEU A 105 -2.15 -37.13 -1.22
C LEU A 105 -3.57 -36.98 -1.77
N LEU A 106 -4.59 -36.83 -0.91
CA LEU A 106 -5.97 -36.59 -1.36
C LEU A 106 -6.14 -35.22 -2.01
N LEU A 107 -5.58 -34.16 -1.40
CA LEU A 107 -5.53 -32.83 -2.01
C LEU A 107 -4.75 -32.86 -3.33
N ASN A 108 -3.56 -33.46 -3.37
CA ASN A 108 -2.81 -33.59 -4.61
C ASN A 108 -3.56 -34.43 -5.66
N ALA A 109 -4.26 -35.50 -5.29
CA ALA A 109 -5.01 -36.35 -6.23
C ALA A 109 -6.24 -35.63 -6.81
N THR A 110 -7.01 -34.89 -6.01
CA THR A 110 -8.13 -34.09 -6.52
C THR A 110 -7.65 -32.92 -7.40
N PHE A 111 -6.51 -32.31 -7.06
CA PHE A 111 -5.92 -31.22 -7.86
C PHE A 111 -5.10 -31.69 -9.07
N THR A 112 -4.72 -32.97 -9.14
CA THR A 112 -4.09 -33.56 -10.36
C THR A 112 -5.06 -33.49 -11.56
N TYR A 113 -6.38 -33.45 -11.30
CA TYR A 113 -7.43 -33.25 -12.31
C TYR A 113 -7.74 -31.78 -12.63
N LEU A 114 -7.29 -30.84 -11.79
CA LEU A 114 -7.37 -29.42 -12.12
C LEU A 114 -6.18 -29.10 -13.02
N ASN A 115 -6.46 -28.55 -14.20
CA ASN A 115 -5.44 -28.19 -15.19
C ASN A 115 -4.29 -27.39 -14.55
N ARG A 116 -3.09 -27.43 -15.16
CA ARG A 116 -1.83 -26.75 -14.74
C ARG A 116 -1.90 -25.21 -14.68
N ARG A 117 -3.04 -24.62 -14.30
CA ARG A 117 -3.37 -23.20 -14.35
C ARG A 117 -4.22 -22.69 -13.18
N VAL A 118 -3.77 -22.94 -11.95
CA VAL A 118 -4.50 -22.59 -10.73
C VAL A 118 -3.59 -21.85 -9.74
N LEU A 119 -4.15 -20.89 -9.00
CA LEU A 119 -3.61 -20.33 -7.75
C LEU A 119 -4.49 -20.81 -6.61
N VAL A 120 -3.92 -21.47 -5.61
CA VAL A 120 -4.67 -22.02 -4.46
C VAL A 120 -4.27 -21.33 -3.17
N MET A 121 -5.22 -20.72 -2.48
CA MET A 121 -4.99 -20.01 -1.21
C MET A 121 -6.07 -20.27 -0.16
N ASP A 122 -5.78 -19.93 1.09
CA ASP A 122 -6.74 -19.96 2.20
C ASP A 122 -7.98 -19.10 1.90
N TYR A 123 -9.16 -19.63 2.26
CA TYR A 123 -10.39 -18.84 2.29
C TYR A 123 -10.41 -17.86 3.45
N ILE A 124 -10.71 -16.60 3.13
CA ILE A 124 -10.93 -15.54 4.11
C ILE A 124 -12.42 -15.18 4.10
N ASP A 125 -13.08 -15.39 5.25
CA ASP A 125 -14.45 -14.95 5.51
C ASP A 125 -14.47 -13.44 5.80
N GLY A 126 -14.99 -12.66 4.86
CA GLY A 126 -15.06 -11.21 5.01
C GLY A 126 -16.00 -10.54 4.01
N VAL A 127 -16.38 -9.30 4.35
CA VAL A 127 -17.21 -8.43 3.51
C VAL A 127 -16.30 -7.55 2.64
N PRO A 128 -16.49 -7.49 1.31
CA PRO A 128 -15.76 -6.55 0.47
C PRO A 128 -15.87 -5.11 0.98
N ILE A 129 -14.75 -4.37 1.04
CA ILE A 129 -14.76 -3.01 1.60
C ILE A 129 -15.71 -2.06 0.86
N LEU A 130 -15.93 -2.31 -0.43
CA LEU A 130 -16.83 -1.55 -1.30
C LEU A 130 -18.31 -1.70 -0.89
N THR A 131 -18.70 -2.84 -0.31
CA THR A 131 -20.08 -3.10 0.13
C THR A 131 -20.25 -2.95 1.64
N LEU A 132 -19.20 -2.49 2.34
CA LEU A 132 -19.19 -2.37 3.80
C LEU A 132 -20.32 -1.47 4.32
N GLY A 133 -20.59 -0.35 3.65
CA GLY A 133 -21.66 0.57 4.04
C GLY A 133 -23.05 -0.09 4.01
N ASP A 134 -23.32 -0.87 2.96
CA ASP A 134 -24.60 -1.56 2.78
C ASP A 134 -24.77 -2.68 3.81
N GLU A 135 -23.72 -3.45 4.07
CA GLU A 135 -23.73 -4.51 5.09
C GLU A 135 -23.89 -3.96 6.51
N MET A 136 -23.30 -2.79 6.81
CA MET A 136 -23.53 -2.10 8.07
C MET A 136 -25.00 -1.69 8.23
N ALA A 137 -25.59 -1.12 7.18
CA ALA A 137 -26.99 -0.71 7.19
C ALA A 137 -27.94 -1.90 7.38
N LYS A 138 -27.71 -3.03 6.69
CA LYS A 138 -28.49 -4.27 6.86
C LYS A 138 -28.45 -4.81 8.29
N ARG A 139 -27.34 -4.59 9.01
CA ARG A 139 -27.17 -4.98 10.42
C ARG A 139 -27.72 -3.96 11.42
N GLY A 140 -28.40 -2.91 10.94
CA GLY A 140 -28.96 -1.85 11.78
C GLY A 140 -27.90 -0.90 12.35
N ILE A 141 -26.66 -0.93 11.84
CA ILE A 141 -25.59 -0.03 12.26
C ILE A 141 -25.67 1.22 11.40
N ASN A 142 -25.93 2.38 12.02
CA ASN A 142 -25.87 3.66 11.33
C ASN A 142 -24.45 3.90 10.77
N PRO A 143 -24.23 3.97 9.44
CA PRO A 143 -22.91 4.12 8.83
C PRO A 143 -22.20 5.44 9.18
N GLY A 144 -22.95 6.45 9.64
CA GLY A 144 -22.44 7.72 10.15
C GLY A 144 -22.37 7.81 11.68
N GLY A 145 -22.74 6.75 12.40
CA GLY A 145 -22.68 6.69 13.86
C GLY A 145 -21.24 6.55 14.38
N LYS A 146 -21.02 6.93 15.64
CA LYS A 146 -19.69 6.86 16.28
C LYS A 146 -19.01 5.48 16.15
N MET A 147 -19.77 4.40 16.35
CA MET A 147 -19.26 3.03 16.22
C MET A 147 -18.77 2.72 14.80
N ALA A 148 -19.53 3.14 13.79
CA ALA A 148 -19.17 2.99 12.39
C ALA A 148 -17.90 3.77 12.05
N THR A 149 -17.81 5.02 12.51
CA THR A 149 -16.63 5.86 12.34
C THR A 149 -15.39 5.23 12.96
N SER A 150 -15.49 4.72 14.21
CA SER A 150 -14.36 4.05 14.86
C SER A 150 -13.93 2.77 14.13
N ALA A 151 -14.86 1.97 13.63
CA ALA A 151 -14.55 0.78 12.83
C ALA A 151 -13.81 1.15 11.53
N LYS A 152 -14.31 2.16 10.79
CA LYS A 152 -13.67 2.68 9.57
C LYS A 152 -12.28 3.23 9.83
N GLN A 153 -12.09 3.94 10.94
CA GLN A 153 -10.77 4.42 11.38
C GLN A 153 -9.81 3.26 11.68
N ASN A 154 -10.27 2.20 12.35
CA ASN A 154 -9.45 1.03 12.62
C ASN A 154 -9.02 0.31 11.33
N ILE A 155 -9.92 0.19 10.35
CA ILE A 155 -9.63 -0.39 9.03
C ILE A 155 -8.51 0.40 8.34
N LEU A 156 -8.65 1.73 8.25
CA LEU A 156 -7.63 2.61 7.63
C LEU A 156 -6.31 2.58 8.38
N LYS A 157 -6.36 2.53 9.72
CA LYS A 157 -5.18 2.41 10.56
C LYS A 157 -4.44 1.10 10.31
N SER A 158 -5.15 -0.02 10.29
CA SER A 158 -4.60 -1.34 9.97
C SER A 158 -3.94 -1.37 8.59
N LEU A 159 -4.64 -0.91 7.56
CA LEU A 159 -4.10 -0.82 6.20
C LEU A 159 -2.86 0.06 6.16
N THR A 160 -2.97 1.30 6.65
CA THR A 160 -1.85 2.25 6.62
C THR A 160 -0.64 1.70 7.37
N LEU A 161 -0.84 1.09 8.54
CA LEU A 161 0.24 0.50 9.32
C LEU A 161 0.96 -0.61 8.54
N ALA A 162 0.21 -1.52 7.90
CA ALA A 162 0.79 -2.58 7.09
C ALA A 162 1.63 -2.01 5.93
N TYR A 163 1.10 -1.03 5.20
CA TYR A 163 1.80 -0.38 4.10
C TYR A 163 3.04 0.40 4.54
N GLY A 164 2.95 1.12 5.66
CA GLY A 164 4.09 1.83 6.24
C GLY A 164 5.20 0.87 6.64
N GLN A 165 4.85 -0.29 7.23
CA GLN A 165 5.83 -1.32 7.57
C GLN A 165 6.49 -1.90 6.31
N MET A 166 5.71 -2.27 5.31
CA MET A 166 6.24 -2.82 4.05
C MET A 166 7.17 -1.83 3.32
N ILE A 167 6.74 -0.58 3.17
CA ILE A 167 7.50 0.44 2.45
C ILE A 167 8.75 0.85 3.23
N LEU A 168 8.60 1.23 4.51
CA LEU A 168 9.67 1.92 5.26
C LEU A 168 10.63 0.96 5.98
N LYS A 169 10.17 -0.22 6.42
CA LYS A 169 11.06 -1.18 7.10
C LYS A 169 11.87 -2.04 6.12
N THR A 170 11.23 -2.59 5.10
CA THR A 170 11.88 -3.55 4.19
C THR A 170 12.09 -3.03 2.78
N GLY A 171 11.27 -2.07 2.33
CA GLY A 171 11.23 -1.65 0.94
C GLY A 171 10.48 -2.63 0.03
N PHE A 172 10.09 -3.81 0.52
CA PHE A 172 9.30 -4.78 -0.25
C PHE A 172 7.82 -4.67 0.11
N PHE A 173 7.02 -4.20 -0.85
CA PHE A 173 5.62 -3.85 -0.60
C PHE A 173 4.69 -4.28 -1.72
N HIS A 174 3.45 -4.56 -1.31
CA HIS A 174 2.31 -4.62 -2.23
C HIS A 174 2.02 -3.21 -2.73
N ALA A 175 1.93 -3.00 -4.05
CA ALA A 175 1.84 -1.69 -4.68
C ALA A 175 0.43 -1.33 -5.18
N ASP A 176 -0.58 -2.17 -4.90
CA ASP A 176 -1.94 -1.98 -5.42
C ASP A 176 -3.04 -2.30 -4.39
N PRO A 177 -3.25 -1.45 -3.35
CA PRO A 177 -4.39 -1.58 -2.42
C PRO A 177 -5.75 -1.30 -3.09
N HIS A 178 -6.04 -1.91 -4.24
CA HIS A 178 -7.28 -1.71 -4.93
C HIS A 178 -8.45 -2.18 -4.03
N PRO A 179 -9.52 -1.36 -3.85
CA PRO A 179 -10.62 -1.70 -2.96
C PRO A 179 -11.28 -3.06 -3.26
N GLY A 180 -11.27 -3.49 -4.52
CA GLY A 180 -11.79 -4.80 -4.94
C GLY A 180 -11.08 -6.00 -4.30
N ASN A 181 -9.84 -5.81 -3.85
CA ASN A 181 -8.99 -6.86 -3.26
C ASN A 181 -8.93 -6.80 -1.73
N ILE A 182 -9.80 -5.99 -1.11
CA ILE A 182 -9.82 -5.76 0.33
C ILE A 182 -11.11 -6.33 0.94
N LEU A 183 -10.94 -7.26 1.88
CA LEU A 183 -12.04 -7.80 2.69
C LEU A 183 -11.96 -7.29 4.13
N ILE A 184 -13.13 -7.02 4.71
CA ILE A 184 -13.30 -6.68 6.12
C ILE A 184 -13.84 -7.92 6.84
N CYS A 185 -12.99 -8.52 7.66
CA CYS A 185 -13.27 -9.72 8.43
C CYS A 185 -13.98 -9.36 9.75
N LYS A 186 -14.35 -10.39 10.52
CA LYS A 186 -14.92 -10.21 11.86
C LYS A 186 -13.97 -9.38 12.73
N GLY A 187 -14.53 -8.48 13.56
CA GLY A 187 -13.73 -7.63 14.44
C GLY A 187 -12.99 -6.47 13.75
N SER A 188 -13.38 -6.09 12.53
CA SER A 188 -12.74 -5.02 11.73
C SER A 188 -11.30 -5.32 11.31
N GLU A 189 -10.91 -6.60 11.30
CA GLU A 189 -9.65 -7.05 10.70
C GLU A 189 -9.73 -6.91 9.18
N VAL A 190 -8.61 -6.52 8.57
CA VAL A 190 -8.56 -6.28 7.13
C VAL A 190 -7.75 -7.38 6.47
N ALA A 191 -8.23 -7.90 5.35
CA ALA A 191 -7.50 -8.85 4.54
C ALA A 191 -7.22 -8.29 3.13
N LEU A 192 -6.07 -8.66 2.59
CA LEU A 192 -5.64 -8.34 1.22
C LEU A 192 -5.51 -9.64 0.43
N LEU A 193 -6.09 -9.69 -0.77
CA LEU A 193 -6.21 -10.93 -1.55
C LEU A 193 -5.25 -11.05 -2.73
N ASP A 194 -4.92 -9.92 -3.36
CA ASP A 194 -4.14 -9.86 -4.60
C ASP A 194 -2.74 -9.34 -4.30
N TYR A 195 -1.73 -10.04 -4.82
CA TYR A 195 -0.32 -9.66 -4.67
C TYR A 195 0.41 -9.67 -6.01
N GLY A 196 -0.31 -9.57 -7.13
CA GLY A 196 0.29 -9.52 -8.47
C GLY A 196 1.19 -8.30 -8.66
N GLN A 197 0.90 -7.20 -7.97
CA GLN A 197 1.65 -5.96 -8.04
C GLN A 197 2.52 -5.76 -6.79
N VAL A 198 3.75 -6.27 -6.81
CA VAL A 198 4.75 -6.01 -5.76
C VAL A 198 5.99 -5.31 -6.29
N LYS A 199 6.62 -4.55 -5.39
CA LYS A 199 7.82 -3.76 -5.65
C LYS A 199 8.85 -3.89 -4.55
N ASP A 200 10.09 -3.72 -4.96
CA ASP A 200 11.26 -3.64 -4.09
C ASP A 200 11.83 -2.22 -4.27
N LEU A 201 11.74 -1.41 -3.22
CA LEU A 201 12.19 -0.02 -3.18
C LEU A 201 13.64 0.00 -2.68
N PRO A 202 14.60 0.44 -3.51
CA PRO A 202 16.01 0.53 -3.11
C PRO A 202 16.21 1.30 -1.81
N ASP A 203 17.16 0.86 -0.97
CA ASP A 203 17.38 1.44 0.35
C ASP A 203 17.61 2.96 0.34
N GLN A 204 18.31 3.47 -0.67
CA GLN A 204 18.51 4.91 -0.83
C GLN A 204 17.17 5.66 -0.99
N LEU A 205 16.29 5.16 -1.86
CA LEU A 205 14.96 5.75 -2.06
C LEU A 205 14.06 5.52 -0.84
N ARG A 206 14.13 4.35 -0.22
CA ARG A 206 13.38 4.02 1.00
C ARG A 206 13.70 4.97 2.15
N LEU A 207 14.99 5.24 2.39
CA LEU A 207 15.42 6.14 3.45
C LEU A 207 15.14 7.61 3.10
N GLY A 208 15.39 8.04 1.85
CA GLY A 208 14.99 9.38 1.40
C GLY A 208 13.47 9.61 1.50
N PHE A 209 12.66 8.57 1.26
CA PHE A 209 11.22 8.62 1.43
C PHE A 209 10.83 8.69 2.91
N ALA A 210 11.55 8.00 3.80
CA ALA A 210 11.36 8.14 5.25
C ALA A 210 11.63 9.58 5.72
N ASP A 211 12.69 10.23 5.21
CA ASP A 211 12.97 11.64 5.48
C ASP A 211 11.84 12.54 4.97
N LEU A 212 11.30 12.28 3.77
CA LEU A 212 10.14 13.00 3.22
C LEU A 212 8.88 12.84 4.08
N VAL A 213 8.62 11.62 4.58
CA VAL A 213 7.50 11.33 5.50
C VAL A 213 7.60 12.20 6.75
N LEU A 214 8.79 12.31 7.36
CA LEU A 214 8.99 13.18 8.52
C LEU A 214 8.81 14.66 8.17
N ALA A 215 9.33 15.10 7.02
CA ALA A 215 9.15 16.46 6.55
C ALA A 215 7.67 16.83 6.37
N MET A 216 6.86 15.94 5.78
CA MET A 216 5.41 16.14 5.66
C MET A 216 4.71 16.14 7.01
N ALA A 217 5.04 15.19 7.89
CA ALA A 217 4.44 15.08 9.21
C ALA A 217 4.76 16.28 10.10
N ASP A 218 5.94 16.88 9.96
CA ASP A 218 6.36 18.09 10.67
C ASP A 218 5.94 19.38 9.94
N SER A 219 5.32 19.27 8.76
CA SER A 219 5.03 20.41 7.87
C SER A 219 6.27 21.29 7.63
N ASN A 220 7.43 20.67 7.41
CA ASN A 220 8.71 21.34 7.24
C ASN A 220 9.06 21.48 5.74
N PRO A 221 8.93 22.69 5.15
CA PRO A 221 9.10 22.89 3.71
C PRO A 221 10.57 22.79 3.25
N VAL A 222 11.51 23.14 4.13
CA VAL A 222 12.95 23.03 3.83
C VAL A 222 13.33 21.56 3.69
N LYS A 223 13.00 20.74 4.69
CA LYS A 223 13.28 19.29 4.66
C LYS A 223 12.57 18.60 3.49
N ALA A 224 11.33 18.98 3.17
CA ALA A 224 10.63 18.40 2.02
C ALA A 224 11.38 18.65 0.71
N THR A 225 11.93 19.87 0.53
CA THR A 225 12.73 20.22 -0.64
C THR A 225 14.05 19.44 -0.69
N GLU A 226 14.72 19.26 0.46
CA GLU A 226 15.93 18.43 0.57
C GLU A 226 15.65 16.96 0.21
N SER A 227 14.57 16.38 0.74
CA SER A 227 14.19 15.01 0.44
C SER A 227 13.84 14.80 -1.04
N TYR A 228 13.21 15.77 -1.71
CA TYR A 228 12.96 15.69 -3.15
C TYR A 228 14.26 15.54 -3.96
N ARG A 229 15.29 16.34 -3.60
CA ARG A 229 16.61 16.24 -4.24
C ARG A 229 17.28 14.90 -3.97
N GLU A 230 17.22 14.41 -2.73
CA GLU A 230 17.80 13.12 -2.37
C GLU A 230 17.11 11.95 -3.10
N LEU A 231 15.80 12.04 -3.25
CA LEU A 231 15.00 11.08 -3.99
C LEU A 231 15.27 11.11 -5.50
N GLY A 232 15.99 12.10 -6.02
CA GLY A 232 16.21 12.27 -7.46
C GLY A 232 14.95 12.74 -8.21
N ILE A 233 14.07 13.47 -7.53
CA ILE A 233 12.92 14.12 -8.16
C ILE A 233 13.38 15.50 -8.64
N ASP A 234 13.62 15.63 -9.95
CA ASP A 234 14.06 16.89 -10.54
C ASP A 234 12.88 17.82 -10.76
N THR A 235 12.92 18.98 -10.10
CA THR A 235 11.85 19.98 -10.17
C THR A 235 12.36 21.32 -10.69
N VAL A 236 11.50 22.02 -11.43
CA VAL A 236 11.71 23.41 -11.85
C VAL A 236 10.60 24.29 -11.30
N SER A 237 11.00 25.32 -10.57
CA SER A 237 10.10 26.29 -9.94
C SER A 237 10.32 27.69 -10.51
N ASN A 238 9.23 28.42 -10.73
CA ASN A 238 9.26 29.84 -11.08
C ASN A 238 8.54 30.71 -10.03
N CYS A 239 8.26 30.18 -8.83
CA CYS A 239 7.51 30.90 -7.79
C CYS A 239 8.41 31.36 -6.63
N LYS A 240 8.05 32.51 -6.01
CA LYS A 240 8.78 33.08 -4.87
C LYS A 240 8.65 32.23 -3.59
N ASN A 241 7.61 31.41 -3.48
CA ASN A 241 7.29 30.57 -2.33
C ASN A 241 7.62 29.08 -2.58
N GLU A 242 8.67 28.81 -3.36
CA GLU A 242 9.07 27.47 -3.82
C GLU A 242 9.02 26.40 -2.72
N GLN A 243 9.69 26.61 -1.59
CA GLN A 243 9.75 25.61 -0.52
C GLN A 243 8.36 25.23 0.01
N GLN A 244 7.45 26.21 0.11
CA GLN A 244 6.07 25.96 0.56
C GLN A 244 5.26 25.21 -0.49
N GLU A 245 5.45 25.52 -1.77
CA GLU A 245 4.80 24.78 -2.87
C GLU A 245 5.36 23.37 -3.02
N MET A 246 6.66 23.16 -2.75
CA MET A 246 7.29 21.84 -2.69
C MET A 246 6.66 20.98 -1.59
N LEU A 247 6.43 21.54 -0.40
CA LEU A 247 5.73 20.84 0.68
C LEU A 247 4.29 20.49 0.30
N ARG A 248 3.55 21.43 -0.32
CA ARG A 248 2.18 21.19 -0.79
C ARG A 248 2.14 20.12 -1.87
N LEU A 249 3.11 20.12 -2.78
CA LEU A 249 3.26 19.08 -3.80
C LEU A 249 3.54 17.73 -3.14
N ALA A 250 4.46 17.68 -2.17
CA ALA A 250 4.76 16.47 -1.39
C ALA A 250 3.52 15.90 -0.72
N GLN A 251 2.76 16.72 0.00
CA GLN A 251 1.51 16.31 0.66
C GLN A 251 0.47 15.83 -0.37
N THR A 252 0.36 16.53 -1.50
CA THR A 252 -0.57 16.17 -2.59
C THR A 252 -0.19 14.85 -3.29
N MET A 253 1.10 14.52 -3.33
CA MET A 253 1.59 13.28 -3.94
C MET A 253 1.59 12.13 -2.93
N PHE A 254 2.18 12.34 -1.75
CA PHE A 254 2.59 11.28 -0.84
C PHE A 254 1.90 11.29 0.53
N ASP A 255 0.90 12.14 0.78
CA ASP A 255 0.05 12.04 1.97
C ASP A 255 -1.43 11.82 1.63
N THR A 256 -2.16 11.08 2.46
CA THR A 256 -3.59 10.82 2.25
C THR A 256 -4.50 11.94 2.75
N LYS A 257 -3.96 12.86 3.56
CA LYS A 257 -4.72 13.95 4.16
C LYS A 257 -5.13 14.97 3.12
N LEU A 258 -6.42 15.26 3.06
CA LEU A 258 -6.94 16.33 2.22
C LEU A 258 -6.88 17.68 2.95
N PRO A 259 -6.62 18.78 2.22
CA PRO A 259 -6.76 20.13 2.79
C PRO A 259 -8.16 20.37 3.36
N PRO A 260 -8.31 21.22 4.38
CA PRO A 260 -9.61 21.55 4.95
C PRO A 260 -10.59 22.05 3.88
N GLY A 261 -11.82 21.52 3.90
CA GLY A 261 -12.87 21.88 2.93
C GLY A 261 -12.73 21.24 1.55
N VAL A 262 -11.64 20.50 1.28
CA VAL A 262 -11.43 19.77 0.03
C VAL A 262 -11.91 18.34 0.20
N VAL A 263 -12.84 17.91 -0.65
CA VAL A 263 -13.34 16.53 -0.73
C VAL A 263 -12.66 15.72 -1.83
N MET A 264 -12.12 16.40 -2.84
CA MET A 264 -11.41 15.78 -3.96
C MET A 264 -10.31 16.71 -4.45
N LEU A 265 -9.11 16.15 -4.67
CA LEU A 265 -8.01 16.91 -5.24
C LEU A 265 -8.26 17.17 -6.72
N GLN A 266 -7.96 18.40 -7.15
CA GLN A 266 -7.98 18.80 -8.55
C GLN A 266 -6.55 19.10 -9.00
N PRO A 267 -5.77 18.07 -9.39
CA PRO A 267 -4.36 18.22 -9.73
C PRO A 267 -4.13 19.16 -10.92
N PHE A 268 -5.14 19.36 -11.78
CA PHE A 268 -5.04 20.23 -12.95
C PHE A 268 -5.68 21.62 -12.77
N SER A 269 -6.11 21.96 -11.56
CA SER A 269 -6.58 23.32 -11.24
C SER A 269 -5.46 24.35 -11.41
N GLU A 270 -5.81 25.61 -11.69
CA GLU A 270 -4.82 26.68 -11.85
C GLU A 270 -3.95 26.89 -10.61
N ASP A 271 -4.54 26.70 -9.43
CA ASP A 271 -3.86 26.86 -8.14
C ASP A 271 -3.01 25.66 -7.73
N ALA A 272 -3.06 24.54 -8.46
CA ALA A 272 -2.36 23.32 -8.10
C ALA A 272 -0.84 23.50 -8.10
N SER A 273 -0.18 22.94 -7.07
CA SER A 273 1.28 23.04 -6.93
C SER A 273 2.04 22.42 -8.11
N ILE A 274 1.47 21.43 -8.81
CA ILE A 274 2.07 20.81 -10.00
C ILE A 274 2.16 21.76 -11.22
N LYS A 275 1.35 22.84 -11.26
CA LYS A 275 1.49 23.89 -12.28
C LYS A 275 2.57 24.91 -11.92
N LYS A 276 2.77 25.13 -10.62
CA LYS A 276 3.75 26.07 -10.05
C LYS A 276 5.16 25.47 -10.01
N ILE A 277 5.24 24.18 -9.71
CA ILE A 277 6.45 23.36 -9.63
C ILE A 277 6.33 22.28 -10.69
N GLY A 278 7.10 22.40 -11.77
CA GLY A 278 7.17 21.36 -12.80
C GLY A 278 8.08 20.22 -12.34
N VAL A 279 7.61 18.98 -12.47
CA VAL A 279 8.42 17.77 -12.21
C VAL A 279 8.97 17.28 -13.55
N GLN A 280 10.27 17.41 -13.75
CA GLN A 280 10.93 17.07 -15.02
C GLN A 280 11.36 15.62 -15.09
N SER A 281 11.80 15.06 -13.96
CA SER A 281 12.23 13.68 -13.81
C SER A 281 11.65 13.12 -12.52
N PHE A 282 11.12 11.90 -12.58
CA PHE A 282 10.58 11.22 -11.41
C PHE A 282 11.01 9.75 -11.39
N PRO A 283 11.66 9.27 -10.30
CA PRO A 283 12.13 7.89 -10.22
C PRO A 283 11.00 6.87 -10.37
N GLU A 284 11.24 5.85 -11.19
CA GLU A 284 10.22 4.87 -11.57
C GLU A 284 9.66 4.11 -10.36
N GLU A 285 10.53 3.75 -9.42
CA GLU A 285 10.17 3.00 -8.21
C GLU A 285 9.23 3.80 -7.29
N LEU A 286 9.35 5.13 -7.28
CA LEU A 286 8.48 6.00 -6.48
C LEU A 286 7.07 6.10 -7.05
N PHE A 287 6.83 5.75 -8.32
CA PHE A 287 5.46 5.74 -8.86
C PHE A 287 4.60 4.69 -8.19
N SER A 288 5.20 3.58 -7.79
CA SER A 288 4.49 2.53 -7.08
C SER A 288 4.11 2.96 -5.66
N VAL A 289 4.98 3.74 -5.01
CA VAL A 289 4.68 4.39 -3.72
C VAL A 289 3.57 5.43 -3.91
N LEU A 290 3.67 6.26 -4.96
CA LEU A 290 2.66 7.27 -5.31
C LEU A 290 1.29 6.62 -5.54
N ARG A 291 1.21 5.59 -6.40
CA ARG A 291 -0.03 4.83 -6.68
C ARG A 291 -0.63 4.25 -5.40
N THR A 292 0.21 3.64 -4.57
CA THR A 292 -0.20 3.08 -3.28
C THR A 292 -0.85 4.14 -2.39
N VAL A 293 -0.20 5.29 -2.20
CA VAL A 293 -0.73 6.40 -1.40
C VAL A 293 -2.04 6.93 -1.99
N HIS A 294 -2.12 7.08 -3.32
CA HIS A 294 -3.33 7.57 -3.98
C HIS A 294 -4.53 6.61 -3.81
N LEU A 295 -4.31 5.29 -3.87
CA LEU A 295 -5.34 4.30 -3.61
C LEU A 295 -5.77 4.30 -2.14
N LEU A 296 -4.82 4.40 -1.20
CA LEU A 296 -5.12 4.60 0.23
C LEU A 296 -5.89 5.91 0.47
N ARG A 297 -5.58 6.98 -0.26
CA ARG A 297 -6.33 8.25 -0.21
C ARG A 297 -7.77 8.05 -0.68
N GLY A 298 -7.96 7.37 -1.82
CA GLY A 298 -9.28 7.03 -2.33
C GLY A 298 -10.12 6.23 -1.33
N LEU A 299 -9.50 5.25 -0.66
CA LEU A 299 -10.13 4.49 0.43
C LEU A 299 -10.50 5.39 1.62
N SER A 300 -9.61 6.28 2.02
CA SER A 300 -9.86 7.23 3.12
C SER A 300 -11.08 8.11 2.82
N VAL A 301 -11.14 8.67 1.61
CA VAL A 301 -12.26 9.48 1.12
C VAL A 301 -13.54 8.66 1.04
N GLY A 302 -13.50 7.47 0.45
CA GLY A 302 -14.66 6.58 0.33
C GLY A 302 -15.24 6.14 1.68
N LEU A 303 -14.39 6.01 2.70
CA LEU A 303 -14.82 5.75 4.08
C LEU A 303 -15.27 7.02 4.83
N GLY A 304 -15.08 8.21 4.25
CA GLY A 304 -15.44 9.48 4.87
C GLY A 304 -14.54 9.87 6.04
N ILE A 305 -13.28 9.41 6.04
CA ILE A 305 -12.29 9.71 7.07
C ILE A 305 -11.19 10.56 6.43
N ASN A 306 -10.90 11.73 7.00
CA ASN A 306 -9.69 12.47 6.63
C ASN A 306 -8.53 11.98 7.52
N TYR A 307 -7.48 11.44 6.89
CA TYR A 307 -6.46 10.64 7.55
C TYR A 307 -5.11 10.97 6.91
N SER A 308 -4.04 11.12 7.69
CA SER A 308 -2.68 11.35 7.17
C SER A 308 -1.86 10.08 7.28
N CYS A 309 -1.35 9.57 6.16
CA CYS A 309 -0.37 8.50 6.19
C CYS A 309 0.98 9.01 6.69
N ALA A 310 1.36 10.25 6.38
CA ALA A 310 2.63 10.82 6.85
C ALA A 310 2.70 10.86 8.39
N GLU A 311 1.65 11.36 9.05
CA GLU A 311 1.57 11.38 10.53
C GLU A 311 1.62 9.97 11.14
N GLN A 312 1.02 8.98 10.47
CA GLN A 312 0.88 7.61 10.98
C GLN A 312 2.13 6.77 10.71
N TRP A 313 2.86 7.09 9.65
CA TRP A 313 4.12 6.47 9.29
C TRP A 313 5.32 7.08 10.00
N ARG A 314 5.19 8.27 10.60
CA ARG A 314 6.21 8.93 11.42
C ARG A 314 7.01 7.96 12.31
N PRO A 315 6.40 7.15 13.21
CA PRO A 315 7.18 6.26 14.09
C PRO A 315 7.97 5.19 13.31
N ILE A 316 7.47 4.74 12.16
CA ILE A 316 8.12 3.73 11.32
C ILE A 316 9.28 4.36 10.55
N ALA A 317 9.08 5.59 10.06
CA ALA A 317 10.12 6.37 9.39
C ALA A 317 11.27 6.72 10.37
N GLU A 318 10.94 7.16 11.59
CA GLU A 318 11.92 7.41 12.65
C GLU A 318 12.74 6.15 12.97
N GLU A 319 12.07 4.99 13.10
CA GLU A 319 12.74 3.70 13.33
C GLU A 319 13.68 3.33 12.17
N ALA A 320 13.22 3.47 10.92
CA ALA A 320 14.00 3.16 9.73
C ALA A 320 15.26 4.04 9.63
N LEU A 321 15.11 5.35 9.85
CA LEU A 321 16.22 6.30 9.81
C LEU A 321 17.19 6.12 10.99
N TYR A 322 16.69 5.78 12.18
CA TYR A 322 17.52 5.45 13.33
C TYR A 322 18.38 4.20 13.06
N ASN A 323 17.77 3.13 12.54
CA ASN A 323 18.47 1.90 12.21
C ASN A 323 19.52 2.11 11.09
N ALA A 324 19.29 3.06 10.19
CA ALA A 324 20.23 3.47 9.16
C ALA A 324 21.31 4.46 9.64
N GLY A 325 21.27 4.87 10.92
CA GLY A 325 22.22 5.83 11.49
C GLY A 325 22.02 7.29 11.04
N ARG A 326 20.91 7.62 10.37
CA ARG A 326 20.58 8.98 9.91
C ARG A 326 19.99 9.85 11.02
N LEU A 327 19.29 9.24 11.98
CA LEU A 327 18.82 9.92 13.18
C LEU A 327 19.69 9.54 14.38
N LYS A 328 20.30 10.55 15.02
CA LYS A 328 20.94 10.38 16.33
C LYS A 328 19.86 10.43 17.40
N GLY A 329 19.82 9.41 18.26
CA GLY A 329 18.68 9.10 19.12
C GLY A 329 18.10 10.30 19.87
N ALA A 330 16.84 10.62 19.59
CA ALA A 330 15.96 11.12 20.63
C ALA A 330 15.75 9.94 21.61
N ASN A 331 15.96 10.19 22.90
CA ASN A 331 15.84 9.21 23.98
C ASN A 331 14.71 8.19 23.73
N ARG A 332 15.05 6.91 23.85
CA ARG A 332 14.12 5.75 23.86
C ARG A 332 12.96 5.86 24.90
N THR A 333 12.81 6.95 25.63
CA THR A 333 11.85 7.12 26.74
C THR A 333 10.46 7.65 26.36
N LYS A 334 10.12 7.80 25.07
CA LYS A 334 8.73 8.12 24.66
C LYS A 334 8.21 7.35 23.45
N VAL A 335 8.72 6.14 23.16
CA VAL A 335 7.86 5.15 22.51
C VAL A 335 6.84 4.75 23.56
N SER A 336 5.72 5.48 23.60
CA SER A 336 4.56 5.10 24.38
C SER A 336 4.24 3.65 24.05
N ASN A 337 4.47 2.80 25.03
CA ASN A 337 3.96 1.45 25.05
C ASN A 337 2.47 1.52 24.65
N PRO A 338 2.01 0.90 23.56
CA PRO A 338 0.58 0.94 23.20
C PRO A 338 -0.33 0.33 24.29
N GLY A 339 0.27 -0.32 25.29
CA GLY A 339 -0.42 -1.00 26.40
C GLY A 339 -0.90 -0.12 27.57
N ARG A 340 -1.03 1.21 27.46
CA ARG A 340 -1.55 2.03 28.58
C ARG A 340 -2.77 2.91 28.34
N PHE A 341 -3.43 2.81 27.18
CA PHE A 341 -4.75 3.44 26.96
C PHE A 341 -5.95 2.50 27.14
N PHE A 342 -5.75 1.26 27.63
CA PHE A 342 -6.85 0.40 28.04
C PHE A 342 -7.09 0.50 29.55
N ARG A 343 -7.86 1.50 29.98
CA ARG A 343 -8.60 1.43 31.24
C ARG A 343 -9.79 2.41 31.23
N ARG A 344 -10.99 1.82 31.27
CA ARG A 344 -12.34 2.42 31.49
C ARG A 344 -12.76 3.37 30.36
N TYR A 345 -13.86 3.16 29.65
CA TYR A 345 -15.21 2.74 30.04
C TYR A 345 -15.85 1.83 29.01
#